data_AF-A0A3S8YLD5-F1
#
_entry.id   AF-A0A3S8YLD5-F1
#
_cell.length_a   1.000
_cell.length_b   1.000
_cell.length_c   1.000
_cell.angle_alpha   90.00
_cell.angle_beta   90.00
_cell.angle_gamma   90.00
#
_symmetry.space_group_name_H-M   'P 1'
#
loop_
_entity.id
_entity.type
_entity.pdbx_description
1 polymer ?
#
loop_
_entity_poly.entity_id
_entity_poly.type
_entity_poly.pdbx_seq_one_letter_code
_entity_poly.pdbx_strand_id
1 'polypeptide(L)'
;MLLREDGPPDTVEGWGIRNSRGNGSPASVLLFEVPEGWDTEDDSLRSLEDSGKYVVKVNGSIKGNVLKGRLGFSSEELTSLRAGQVLTSTEGKRVMSREKFLKADPARCKQ
;
A
#
# COMPACT_ATOMS: atom_id res chain seq x y z
N MET A 1 2.44 2.83 -4.50
CA MET A 1 3.74 2.26 -4.89
C MET A 1 4.13 1.18 -3.91
N LEU A 2 4.60 0.05 -4.40
CA LEU A 2 5.18 -1.08 -3.69
C LEU A 2 6.65 -1.18 -4.12
N LEU A 3 7.57 -1.39 -3.18
CA LEU A 3 8.98 -1.56 -3.47
C LEU A 3 9.50 -2.81 -2.76
N ARG A 4 10.43 -3.52 -3.39
CA ARG A 4 11.24 -4.55 -2.75
C ARG A 4 12.42 -3.90 -2.02
N GLU A 5 12.66 -4.27 -0.76
CA GLU A 5 13.72 -3.68 0.08
C GLU A 5 14.91 -4.62 0.33
N ASP A 6 14.83 -5.89 -0.06
CA ASP A 6 15.87 -6.91 0.15
C ASP A 6 16.62 -7.31 -1.13
N GLY A 7 16.40 -6.59 -2.24
CA GLY A 7 17.16 -6.76 -3.47
C GLY A 7 18.60 -6.20 -3.38
N PRO A 8 19.46 -6.52 -4.36
CA PRO A 8 20.77 -5.89 -4.50
C PRO A 8 20.67 -4.35 -4.48
N PRO A 9 21.65 -3.63 -3.91
CA PRO A 9 21.58 -2.17 -3.71
C PRO A 9 21.40 -1.36 -5.01
N ASP A 10 21.75 -1.95 -6.16
CA ASP A 10 21.66 -1.30 -7.47
C ASP A 10 20.37 -1.64 -8.25
N THR A 11 19.48 -2.45 -7.68
CA THR A 11 18.22 -2.87 -8.31
C THR A 11 17.06 -2.65 -7.33
N VAL A 12 16.43 -1.48 -7.40
CA VAL A 12 15.16 -1.22 -6.73
C VAL A 12 14.05 -1.72 -7.65
N GLU A 13 13.44 -2.85 -7.32
CA GLU A 13 12.24 -3.33 -8.00
C GLU A 13 11.00 -2.65 -7.39
N GLY A 14 10.16 -2.09 -8.26
CA GLY A 14 9.01 -1.32 -7.88
C GLY A 14 7.77 -1.63 -8.72
N TRP A 15 6.61 -1.50 -8.08
CA TRP A 15 5.33 -1.43 -8.76
C TRP A 15 4.57 -0.21 -8.28
N GLY A 16 4.14 0.65 -9.20
CA GLY A 16 3.49 1.90 -8.85
C GLY A 16 2.37 2.23 -9.82
N ILE A 17 1.33 2.88 -9.30
CA ILE A 17 0.32 3.53 -10.10
C ILE A 17 0.17 4.97 -9.64
N ARG A 18 -0.16 5.84 -10.57
CA ARG A 18 -0.36 7.26 -10.34
C ARG A 18 -1.66 7.71 -10.99
N ASN A 19 -2.39 8.59 -10.30
CA ASN A 19 -3.52 9.29 -10.88
C ASN A 19 -3.06 10.65 -11.44
N SER A 20 -2.68 10.68 -12.70
CA SER A 20 -2.26 11.92 -13.37
C SER A 20 -3.44 12.82 -13.75
N ARG A 21 -4.66 12.25 -13.86
CA ARG A 21 -5.85 12.89 -14.44
C ARG A 21 -6.84 13.43 -13.43
N GLY A 22 -6.59 13.24 -12.13
CA GLY A 22 -7.46 13.75 -11.06
C GLY A 22 -8.78 12.99 -10.92
N ASN A 23 -8.84 11.73 -11.37
CA ASN A 23 -10.05 10.88 -11.38
C ASN A 23 -10.54 10.42 -9.98
N GLY A 24 -10.16 11.12 -8.91
CA GLY A 24 -10.42 10.70 -7.53
C GLY A 24 -9.58 9.51 -7.06
N SER A 25 -9.74 9.11 -5.80
CA SER A 25 -9.01 7.99 -5.22
C SER A 25 -9.86 6.71 -5.26
N PRO A 26 -9.34 5.56 -5.73
CA PRO A 26 -10.05 4.30 -5.66
C PRO A 26 -10.21 3.89 -4.19
N ALA A 27 -11.31 3.20 -3.87
CA ALA A 27 -11.55 2.67 -2.53
C ALA A 27 -10.53 1.56 -2.15
N SER A 28 -10.05 0.82 -3.15
CA SER A 28 -9.00 -0.19 -3.02
C SER A 28 -8.32 -0.42 -4.36
N VAL A 29 -7.12 -0.99 -4.33
CA VAL A 29 -6.34 -1.35 -5.51
C VAL A 29 -5.96 -2.82 -5.39
N LEU A 30 -6.18 -3.61 -6.44
CA LEU A 30 -5.65 -4.96 -6.54
C LEU A 30 -4.17 -4.89 -6.91
N LEU A 31 -3.35 -5.69 -6.24
CA LEU A 31 -1.90 -5.64 -6.45
C LEU A 31 -1.56 -6.07 -7.88
N PHE A 32 -0.69 -5.31 -8.55
CA PHE A 32 -0.31 -5.49 -9.95
C PHE A 32 -1.42 -5.21 -10.98
N GLU A 33 -2.55 -4.64 -10.56
CA GLU A 33 -3.60 -4.18 -11.45
C GLU A 33 -3.70 -2.65 -11.47
N VAL A 34 -3.93 -2.09 -12.65
CA VAL A 34 -4.08 -0.65 -12.85
C VAL A 34 -5.58 -0.32 -12.91
N PRO A 35 -6.12 0.46 -11.94
CA PRO A 35 -7.51 0.90 -11.99
C PRO A 35 -7.80 1.74 -13.23
N GLU A 36 -9.06 1.75 -13.68
CA GLU A 36 -9.48 2.60 -14.79
C GLU A 36 -9.14 4.08 -14.53
N GLY A 37 -8.56 4.73 -15.54
CA GLY A 37 -8.19 6.14 -15.48
C GLY A 37 -6.93 6.44 -14.63
N TRP A 38 -6.20 5.41 -14.18
CA TRP A 38 -4.87 5.53 -13.58
C TRP A 38 -3.79 5.07 -14.57
N ASP A 39 -2.56 5.51 -14.34
CA ASP A 39 -1.40 5.14 -15.14
C ASP A 39 -0.41 4.34 -14.29
N THR A 40 0.34 3.44 -14.92
CA THR A 40 1.48 2.77 -14.30
C THR A 40 2.64 3.75 -14.13
N GLU A 41 3.22 3.81 -12.94
CA GLU A 41 4.40 4.61 -12.60
C GLU A 41 5.69 3.79 -12.66
N ASP A 42 5.63 2.52 -12.26
CA ASP A 42 6.73 1.54 -12.28
C ASP A 42 6.11 0.13 -12.39
N ASP A 43 6.72 -0.76 -13.16
CA ASP A 43 6.26 -2.13 -13.40
C ASP A 43 7.39 -3.18 -13.35
N SER A 44 8.55 -2.79 -12.80
CA SER A 44 9.71 -3.68 -12.65
C SER A 44 9.43 -4.83 -11.67
N LEU A 45 8.63 -4.61 -10.63
CA LEU A 45 8.13 -5.65 -9.72
C LEU A 45 6.80 -6.21 -10.22
N ARG A 46 6.76 -7.50 -10.58
CA ARG A 46 5.57 -8.16 -11.15
C ARG A 46 4.95 -9.25 -10.27
N SER A 47 5.64 -9.64 -9.21
CA SER A 47 5.20 -10.66 -8.26
C SER A 47 5.83 -10.45 -6.89
N LEU A 48 5.23 -11.03 -5.86
CA LEU A 48 5.85 -11.16 -4.54
C LEU A 48 6.57 -12.50 -4.47
N GLU A 49 7.75 -12.51 -3.85
CA GLU A 49 8.55 -13.71 -3.57
C GLU A 49 8.33 -14.15 -2.12
N ASP A 50 8.36 -15.46 -1.85
CA ASP A 50 8.01 -16.03 -0.55
C ASP A 50 8.83 -15.49 0.63
N SER A 51 10.11 -15.18 0.41
CA SER A 51 11.00 -14.60 1.43
C SER A 51 11.19 -13.08 1.30
N GLY A 52 10.45 -12.43 0.42
CA GLY A 52 10.64 -11.02 0.09
C GLY A 52 10.25 -10.07 1.22
N LYS A 53 11.01 -8.98 1.36
CA LYS A 53 10.68 -7.82 2.20
C LYS A 53 10.28 -6.65 1.35
N TYR A 54 9.14 -6.06 1.68
CA TYR A 54 8.51 -5.04 0.87
C TYR A 54 8.09 -3.83 1.67
N VAL A 55 7.95 -2.70 0.98
CA VAL A 55 7.32 -1.51 1.53
C VAL A 55 6.25 -0.98 0.58
N VAL A 56 5.04 -0.78 1.10
CA VAL A 56 4.03 0.04 0.43
C VAL A 56 4.20 1.48 0.87
N LYS A 57 4.24 2.38 -0.12
CA LYS A 57 4.20 3.82 0.03
C LYS A 57 2.95 4.38 -0.66
N VAL A 58 2.21 5.19 0.08
CA VAL A 58 1.07 5.96 -0.43
C VAL A 58 1.41 7.43 -0.29
N ASN A 59 1.42 8.15 -1.40
CA ASN A 59 1.57 9.61 -1.40
C ASN A 59 0.34 10.19 -2.08
N GLY A 60 -0.29 11.18 -1.44
CA GLY A 60 -1.45 11.86 -2.00
C GLY A 60 -1.68 13.19 -1.32
N SER A 61 -2.79 13.83 -1.66
CA SER A 61 -3.26 15.02 -0.95
C SER A 61 -4.78 15.06 -0.90
N ILE A 62 -5.32 15.60 0.19
CA ILE A 62 -6.76 15.88 0.33
C ILE A 62 -6.90 17.33 0.77
N LYS A 63 -7.60 18.14 -0.05
CA LYS A 63 -7.85 19.57 0.22
C LYS A 63 -6.58 20.35 0.61
N GLY A 64 -5.47 20.08 -0.08
CA GLY A 64 -4.17 20.73 0.17
C GLY A 64 -3.32 20.10 1.28
N ASN A 65 -3.86 19.16 2.08
CA ASN A 65 -3.08 18.44 3.08
C ASN A 65 -2.42 17.22 2.45
N VAL A 66 -1.10 17.11 2.60
CA VAL A 66 -0.32 15.97 2.10
C VAL A 66 -0.57 14.74 2.97
N LEU A 67 -0.89 13.61 2.33
CA LEU A 67 -0.99 12.31 2.96
C LEU A 67 0.23 11.47 2.57
N LYS A 68 0.95 10.97 3.58
CA LYS A 68 2.06 10.03 3.40
C LYS A 68 1.80 8.79 4.26
N GLY A 69 1.57 7.67 3.60
CA GLY A 69 1.47 6.35 4.22
C GLY A 69 2.70 5.53 3.90
N ARG A 70 3.21 4.80 4.91
CA ARG A 70 4.27 3.81 4.73
C ARG A 70 3.93 2.56 5.56
N LEU A 71 4.08 1.39 4.95
CA LEU A 71 3.93 0.10 5.61
C LEU A 71 4.96 -0.88 5.05
N GLY A 72 5.96 -1.24 5.86
CA GLY A 72 6.83 -2.38 5.56
C GLY A 72 6.13 -3.68 5.91
N PHE A 73 6.36 -4.76 5.16
CA PHE A 73 5.83 -6.10 5.43
C PHE A 73 6.70 -7.19 4.76
N SER A 74 6.66 -8.41 5.26
CA SER A 74 7.18 -9.60 4.57
C SER A 74 6.05 -10.39 3.88
N SER A 75 6.40 -11.21 2.89
CA SER A 75 5.45 -12.16 2.30
C SER A 75 4.86 -13.15 3.32
N GLU A 76 5.62 -13.53 4.35
CA GLU A 76 5.13 -14.35 5.47
C GLU A 76 4.04 -13.63 6.29
N GLU A 77 4.24 -12.34 6.59
CA GLU A 77 3.23 -11.54 7.29
C GLU A 77 1.95 -11.42 6.45
N LEU A 78 2.07 -11.30 5.13
CA LEU A 78 0.91 -11.21 4.23
C LEU A 78 0.16 -12.56 4.11
N THR A 79 0.90 -13.66 3.97
CA THR A 79 0.34 -15.02 3.80
C THR A 79 -0.21 -15.61 5.09
N SER A 80 0.26 -15.16 6.24
CA SER A 80 -0.30 -15.55 7.56
C SER A 80 -1.64 -14.88 7.89
N LEU A 81 -2.09 -13.91 7.09
CA LEU A 81 -3.39 -13.25 7.30
C LEU A 81 -4.53 -14.23 7.06
N ARG A 82 -5.47 -14.26 8.01
CA ARG A 82 -6.74 -14.94 7.83
C ARG A 82 -7.67 -14.08 6.98
N ALA A 83 -8.65 -14.74 6.35
CA ALA A 83 -9.71 -14.06 5.63
C ALA A 83 -10.35 -12.95 6.50
N GLY A 84 -10.46 -11.74 5.95
CA GLY A 84 -11.00 -10.58 6.65
C GLY A 84 -10.01 -9.86 7.57
N GLN A 85 -8.75 -10.29 7.68
CA GLN A 85 -7.68 -9.54 8.34
C GLN A 85 -6.93 -8.64 7.36
N VAL A 86 -6.36 -7.56 7.88
CA VAL A 86 -5.53 -6.63 7.13
C VAL A 86 -4.26 -6.30 7.92
N LEU A 87 -3.15 -6.10 7.21
CA LEU A 87 -1.96 -5.44 7.74
C LEU A 87 -2.16 -3.93 7.71
N THR A 88 -1.75 -3.24 8.77
CA THR A 88 -1.82 -1.78 8.86
C THR A 88 -0.71 -1.23 9.75
N SER A 89 -0.37 0.04 9.54
CA SER A 89 0.47 0.83 10.44
C SER A 89 -0.34 1.78 11.32
N THR A 90 -1.67 1.73 11.25
CA THR A 90 -2.57 2.58 12.04
C THR A 90 -2.74 2.07 13.47
N GLU A 91 -2.98 2.99 14.41
CA GLU A 91 -3.30 2.69 15.82
C GLU A 91 -2.23 1.86 16.56
N GLY A 92 -0.99 1.82 16.06
CA GLY A 92 0.08 0.98 16.63
C GLY A 92 -0.21 -0.53 16.55
N LYS A 93 -1.21 -0.96 15.78
CA LYS A 93 -1.58 -2.37 15.59
C LYS A 93 -1.17 -2.84 14.21
N ARG A 94 -0.38 -3.93 14.17
CA ARG A 94 0.13 -4.53 12.94
C ARG A 94 -0.97 -5.22 12.12
N VAL A 95 -1.87 -5.93 12.79
CA VAL A 95 -2.96 -6.72 12.18
C VAL A 95 -4.29 -6.36 12.85
N MET A 96 -5.34 -6.19 12.06
CA MET A 96 -6.72 -6.03 12.57
C MET A 96 -7.76 -6.56 11.58
N SER A 97 -9.04 -6.59 11.96
CA SER A 97 -10.11 -6.94 11.03
C SER A 97 -10.35 -5.81 10.01
N ARG A 98 -10.72 -6.19 8.79
CA ARG A 98 -11.09 -5.27 7.71
C ARG A 98 -12.23 -4.35 8.14
N GLU A 99 -13.24 -4.87 8.81
CA GLU A 99 -14.34 -4.05 9.33
C GLU A 99 -13.85 -2.97 10.29
N LYS A 100 -12.95 -3.29 11.23
CA LYS A 100 -12.39 -2.31 12.15
C LYS A 100 -11.52 -1.29 11.39
N PHE A 101 -10.76 -1.75 10.40
CA PHE A 101 -9.94 -0.87 9.58
C PHE A 101 -10.80 0.12 8.77
N LEU A 102 -11.94 -0.31 8.22
CA LEU A 102 -12.81 0.55 7.41
C LEU A 102 -13.73 1.47 8.23
N LYS A 103 -13.92 1.20 9.52
CA LYS A 103 -14.68 2.12 10.39
C LYS A 103 -14.00 3.48 10.42
N ALA A 104 -14.78 4.52 10.10
CA ALA A 104 -14.36 5.89 10.22
C ALA A 104 -14.05 6.18 11.70
N ASP A 105 -12.79 6.50 11.98
CA ASP A 105 -12.34 6.97 13.28
C ASP A 105 -11.77 8.39 13.10
N PRO A 106 -12.51 9.43 13.51
CA PRO A 106 -12.08 10.82 13.41
C PRO A 106 -10.73 11.09 14.12
N ALA A 107 -10.35 10.27 15.10
CA ALA A 107 -9.07 10.40 15.77
C ALA A 107 -7.87 10.03 14.87
N ARG A 108 -8.08 9.22 13.82
CA ARG A 108 -7.01 8.80 12.90
C ARG A 108 -6.44 9.94 12.04
N CYS A 109 -7.18 11.04 11.89
CA CYS A 109 -6.74 12.21 11.12
C CYS A 109 -6.17 13.33 12.00
N LYS A 110 -6.03 13.10 13.31
CA LYS A 110 -5.32 14.02 14.22
C LYS A 110 -3.86 13.57 14.35
N GLN A 111 -3.02 13.97 13.41
CA GLN A 111 -1.57 14.00 13.57
C GLN A 111 -1.06 15.36 13.09
#